data_AF-A0A8B6HE62-F1
#
_entry.id   AF-A0A8B6HE62-F1
#
_cell.length_a   1.000
_cell.length_b   1.000
_cell.length_c   1.000
_cell.angle_alpha   90.00
_cell.angle_beta   90.00
_cell.angle_gamma   90.00
#
_symmetry.space_group_name_H-M   'P 1'
#
loop_
_entity.id
_entity.type
_entity.pdbx_description
1 polymer ?
#
loop_
_entity_poly.entity_id
_entity_poly.type
_entity_poly.pdbx_seq_one_letter_code
_entity_poly.pdbx_strand_id
1 'polypeptide(L)'
;MKYIFISMLFITCIIFASVYAGEDCSRKIGKAKAALLEAIDTLQRTNRLLGESSAIPSNKVAFHARLTPDVTLGSAQTVIFDHVITNIGKAYNLHTGHFTAPFNGIYVFACTFLQTGGTTVNLQMVNNSSEISRGHAASGAGVAGSMNAVIYMKKGDVVKVRHYPGYGSQTINGNWSYFTGYLL
;
A
#
# COMPACT_ATOMS: atom_id res chain seq x y z
N MET A 1 16.58 72.46 -48.09
CA MET A 1 17.08 71.08 -48.35
C MET A 1 17.71 70.38 -47.13
N LYS A 2 18.42 71.05 -46.21
CA LYS A 2 19.06 70.39 -45.05
C LYS A 2 18.11 69.67 -44.07
N TYR A 3 16.90 70.19 -43.84
CA TYR A 3 15.94 69.60 -42.89
C TYR A 3 15.32 68.26 -43.34
N ILE A 4 15.18 68.04 -44.65
CA ILE A 4 14.61 66.81 -45.21
C ILE A 4 15.56 65.62 -45.03
N PHE A 5 16.86 65.85 -45.22
CA PHE A 5 17.89 64.81 -45.01
C PHE A 5 18.01 64.39 -43.55
N ILE A 6 17.96 65.34 -42.61
CA ILE A 6 18.00 65.06 -41.17
C ILE A 6 16.75 64.27 -40.73
N SER A 7 15.57 64.65 -41.25
CA SER A 7 14.32 63.93 -41.00
C SER A 7 14.34 62.49 -41.53
N MET A 8 14.85 62.25 -42.74
CA MET A 8 14.95 60.90 -43.30
C MET A 8 15.92 60.02 -42.49
N LEU A 9 17.06 60.56 -42.06
CA LEU A 9 18.02 59.82 -41.24
C LEU A 9 17.44 59.44 -39.88
N PHE A 10 16.61 60.30 -39.29
CA PHE A 10 15.97 60.05 -38.00
C PHE A 10 14.92 58.93 -38.10
N ILE A 11 14.11 58.95 -39.16
CA ILE A 11 13.07 57.94 -39.41
C ILE A 11 13.69 56.56 -39.67
N THR A 12 14.75 56.48 -40.48
CA THR A 12 15.44 55.19 -40.72
C THR A 12 16.08 54.64 -39.46
N CYS A 13 16.66 55.49 -38.60
CA CYS A 13 17.26 55.07 -37.34
C CYS A 13 16.22 54.51 -36.36
N ILE A 14 15.04 55.14 -36.25
CA ILE A 14 13.92 54.65 -35.43
C ILE A 14 13.40 53.30 -35.94
N ILE A 15 13.21 53.16 -37.25
CA ILE A 15 12.77 51.89 -37.85
C ILE A 15 13.79 50.79 -37.55
N PHE A 16 15.08 51.03 -37.77
CA PHE A 16 16.13 50.04 -37.52
C PHE A 16 16.20 49.61 -36.05
N ALA A 17 16.08 50.56 -35.11
CA ALA A 17 16.03 50.27 -33.68
C ALA A 17 14.79 49.43 -33.30
N SER A 18 13.63 49.73 -33.87
CA SER A 18 12.38 48.99 -33.62
C SER A 18 12.42 47.56 -34.16
N VAL A 19 13.02 47.34 -35.34
CA VAL A 19 13.20 46.01 -35.92
C VAL A 19 14.17 45.19 -35.07
N TYR A 20 15.32 45.77 -34.68
CA TYR A 20 16.32 45.08 -33.87
C TYR A 20 15.78 44.69 -32.47
N ALA A 21 15.01 45.59 -31.84
CA ALA A 21 14.34 45.29 -30.58
C ALA A 21 13.30 44.16 -30.73
N GLY A 22 12.58 44.13 -31.87
CA GLY A 22 11.65 43.05 -32.21
C GLY A 22 12.34 41.69 -32.38
N GLU A 23 13.50 41.65 -33.03
CA GLU A 23 14.31 40.44 -33.18
C GLU A 23 14.85 39.91 -31.84
N ASP A 24 15.35 40.77 -30.96
CA ASP A 24 15.85 40.34 -29.63
C ASP A 24 14.71 39.87 -28.72
N CYS A 25 13.54 40.51 -28.78
CA CYS A 25 12.33 40.06 -28.08
C CYS A 25 11.89 38.67 -28.56
N SER A 26 11.80 38.50 -29.89
CA SER A 26 11.46 37.20 -30.51
C SER A 26 12.43 36.09 -30.11
N ARG A 27 13.73 36.40 -30.07
CA ARG A 27 14.78 35.44 -29.64
C ARG A 27 14.66 35.05 -28.16
N LYS A 28 14.36 36.00 -27.26
CA LYS A 28 14.14 35.72 -25.83
C LYS A 28 12.92 34.83 -25.62
N ILE A 29 11.82 35.10 -26.34
CA ILE A 29 10.60 34.29 -26.32
C ILE A 29 10.89 32.86 -26.82
N GLY A 30 11.66 32.71 -27.90
CA GLY A 30 12.06 31.41 -28.43
C GLY A 30 12.85 30.57 -27.42
N LYS A 31 13.81 31.18 -26.71
CA LYS A 31 14.57 30.51 -25.64
C LYS A 31 13.69 30.10 -24.45
N ALA A 32 12.78 30.99 -24.02
CA ALA A 32 11.85 30.69 -22.94
C ALA A 32 10.91 29.53 -23.31
N LYS A 33 10.43 29.50 -24.55
CA LYS A 33 9.59 28.41 -25.07
C LYS A 33 10.34 27.07 -25.10
N ALA A 34 11.61 27.06 -25.52
CA ALA A 34 12.43 25.86 -25.54
C ALA A 34 12.66 25.30 -24.12
N ALA A 35 13.02 26.17 -23.17
CA ALA A 35 13.20 25.78 -21.76
C ALA A 35 11.91 25.24 -21.14
N LEU A 36 10.75 25.81 -21.49
CA LEU A 36 9.46 25.33 -21.02
C LEU A 36 9.12 23.94 -21.57
N LEU A 37 9.42 23.67 -22.84
CA LEU A 37 9.19 22.35 -23.45
C LEU A 37 10.08 21.27 -22.79
N GLU A 38 11.33 21.61 -22.49
CA GLU A 38 12.26 20.71 -21.79
C GLU A 38 11.79 20.40 -20.36
N ALA A 39 11.29 21.41 -19.65
CA ALA A 39 10.73 21.24 -18.31
C ALA A 39 9.50 20.31 -18.32
N ILE A 40 8.61 20.44 -19.31
CA ILE A 40 7.43 19.57 -19.47
C ILE A 40 7.86 18.11 -19.69
N ASP A 41 8.82 17.86 -20.58
CA ASP A 41 9.31 16.51 -20.85
C ASP A 41 9.99 15.92 -19.59
N THR A 42 10.75 16.72 -18.86
CA THR A 42 11.38 16.30 -17.60
C THR A 42 10.34 15.94 -16.53
N LEU A 43 9.26 16.71 -16.43
CA LEU A 43 8.14 16.43 -15.52
C LEU A 43 7.39 15.16 -15.92
N GLN A 44 7.18 14.93 -17.22
CA GLN A 44 6.56 13.70 -17.71
C GLN A 44 7.43 12.47 -17.43
N ARG A 45 8.74 12.58 -17.64
CA ARG A 45 9.70 11.51 -17.32
C ARG A 45 9.75 11.21 -15.83
N THR A 46 9.83 12.24 -14.98
CA THR A 46 9.84 12.05 -13.52
C THR A 46 8.54 11.45 -13.01
N ASN A 47 7.37 11.89 -13.50
CA ASN A 47 6.09 11.26 -13.17
C ASN A 47 6.03 9.78 -13.58
N ARG A 48 6.58 9.44 -14.75
CA ARG A 48 6.66 8.05 -15.20
C ARG A 48 7.58 7.21 -14.32
N LEU A 49 8.76 7.72 -13.98
CA LEU A 49 9.71 7.04 -13.08
C LEU A 49 9.12 6.83 -11.68
N LEU A 50 8.40 7.81 -11.15
CA LEU A 50 7.69 7.70 -9.87
C LEU A 50 6.55 6.66 -9.92
N GLY A 51 5.85 6.54 -11.06
CA GLY A 51 4.83 5.52 -11.29
C GLY A 51 5.39 4.10 -11.46
N GLU A 52 6.56 3.95 -12.08
CA GLU A 52 7.19 2.64 -12.32
C GLU A 52 7.99 2.13 -11.10
N SER A 53 8.55 3.00 -10.26
CA SER A 53 9.38 2.62 -9.10
C SER A 53 8.61 2.02 -7.91
N SER A 54 7.28 1.90 -7.98
CA SER A 54 6.43 1.36 -6.91
C SER A 54 5.48 0.24 -7.35
N ALA A 55 5.53 -0.17 -8.62
CA ALA A 55 4.62 -1.17 -9.17
C ALA A 55 5.13 -2.59 -8.90
N ILE A 56 4.89 -3.07 -7.68
CA ILE A 56 4.72 -4.51 -7.50
C ILE A 56 3.67 -4.98 -8.53
N PRO A 57 3.88 -6.09 -9.26
CA PRO A 57 2.94 -6.56 -10.28
C PRO A 57 1.51 -6.53 -9.75
N SER A 58 0.56 -6.06 -10.57
CA SER A 58 -0.80 -5.73 -10.12
C SER A 58 -1.57 -6.87 -9.44
N ASN A 59 -1.09 -8.12 -9.56
CA ASN A 59 -1.67 -9.31 -8.98
C ASN A 59 -0.88 -9.91 -7.80
N LYS A 60 0.17 -9.26 -7.27
CA LYS A 60 0.83 -9.76 -6.05
C LYS A 60 0.03 -9.36 -4.83
N VAL A 61 -0.23 -10.33 -3.96
CA VAL A 61 -0.93 -10.14 -2.70
C VAL A 61 -0.20 -10.93 -1.64
N ALA A 62 0.25 -10.25 -0.59
CA ALA A 62 0.91 -10.88 0.53
C ALA A 62 0.79 -9.98 1.76
N PHE A 63 0.51 -10.56 2.92
CA PHE A 63 0.54 -9.85 4.17
C PHE A 63 1.23 -10.66 5.26
N HIS A 64 1.83 -9.95 6.20
CA HIS A 64 2.40 -10.50 7.41
C HIS A 64 2.15 -9.50 8.53
N ALA A 65 1.43 -9.93 9.56
CA ALA A 65 1.07 -9.09 10.70
C ALA A 65 1.32 -9.85 12.01
N ARG A 66 1.66 -9.11 13.05
CA ARG A 66 1.82 -9.61 14.41
C ARG A 66 0.85 -8.90 15.35
N LEU A 67 0.54 -9.57 16.44
CA LEU A 67 -0.12 -8.97 17.58
C LEU A 67 0.93 -8.24 18.43
N THR A 68 0.56 -7.12 19.07
CA THR A 68 1.49 -6.36 19.91
C THR A 68 1.17 -6.51 21.40
N PRO A 69 -0.04 -6.18 21.88
CA PRO A 69 -0.41 -6.46 23.26
C PRO A 69 -0.90 -7.89 23.44
N ASP A 70 -0.76 -8.43 24.65
CA ASP A 70 -1.54 -9.61 25.04
C ASP A 70 -3.04 -9.24 24.96
N VAL A 71 -3.86 -10.12 24.39
CA VAL A 71 -5.31 -9.89 24.24
C VAL A 71 -6.11 -11.03 24.81
N THR A 72 -7.03 -10.69 25.71
CA THR A 72 -8.06 -11.59 26.20
C THR A 72 -9.24 -11.55 25.25
N LEU A 73 -9.54 -12.69 24.62
CA LEU A 73 -10.59 -12.83 23.63
C LEU A 73 -11.86 -13.36 24.28
N GLY A 74 -13.00 -12.75 23.94
CA GLY A 74 -14.32 -13.32 24.16
C GLY A 74 -14.72 -14.32 23.07
N SER A 75 -15.83 -15.02 23.30
CA SER A 75 -16.32 -16.04 22.38
C SER A 75 -16.51 -15.50 20.96
N ALA A 76 -15.94 -16.18 19.97
CA ALA A 76 -15.96 -15.80 18.56
C ALA A 76 -15.35 -14.42 18.23
N GLN A 77 -14.66 -13.77 19.17
CA GLN A 77 -14.00 -12.49 18.95
C GLN A 77 -12.88 -12.64 17.92
N THR A 78 -12.83 -11.71 16.96
CA THR A 78 -11.78 -11.66 15.95
C THR A 78 -10.46 -11.21 16.57
N VAL A 79 -9.38 -11.88 16.21
CA VAL A 79 -8.02 -11.48 16.61
C VAL A 79 -7.55 -10.39 15.64
N ILE A 80 -7.21 -9.23 16.19
CA ILE A 80 -6.70 -8.10 15.43
C ILE A 80 -5.17 -8.10 15.56
N PHE A 81 -4.46 -8.50 14.51
CA PHE A 81 -3.00 -8.40 14.45
C PHE A 81 -2.65 -6.97 14.03
N ASP A 82 -2.48 -6.12 15.03
CA ASP A 82 -2.45 -4.66 14.95
C ASP A 82 -1.16 -4.10 14.35
N HIS A 83 -0.10 -4.90 14.27
CA HIS A 83 1.18 -4.48 13.72
C HIS A 83 1.47 -5.17 12.39
N VAL A 84 1.37 -4.41 11.30
CA VAL A 84 1.59 -4.89 9.94
C VAL A 84 3.07 -4.75 9.55
N ILE A 85 3.69 -5.87 9.18
CA ILE A 85 5.08 -5.94 8.69
C ILE A 85 5.09 -5.85 7.15
N THR A 86 4.20 -6.60 6.50
CA THR A 86 4.03 -6.61 5.04
C THR A 86 2.55 -6.54 4.71
N ASN A 87 2.15 -5.77 3.69
CA ASN A 87 0.76 -5.73 3.20
C ASN A 87 0.68 -5.33 1.72
N ILE A 88 1.31 -6.14 0.89
CA ILE A 88 1.28 -6.01 -0.56
C ILE A 88 -0.14 -6.30 -1.07
N GLY A 89 -0.65 -5.41 -1.93
CA GLY A 89 -2.03 -5.45 -2.39
C GLY A 89 -3.05 -4.88 -1.39
N LYS A 90 -2.59 -4.43 -0.20
CA LYS A 90 -3.42 -3.79 0.85
C LYS A 90 -4.68 -4.60 1.21
N ALA A 91 -4.55 -5.92 1.19
CA ALA A 91 -5.67 -6.85 1.39
C ALA A 91 -5.97 -7.13 2.88
N TYR A 92 -5.01 -6.88 3.78
CA TYR A 92 -5.20 -7.01 5.23
C TYR A 92 -5.56 -5.67 5.87
N ASN A 93 -6.57 -5.64 6.74
CA ASN A 93 -6.98 -4.47 7.51
C ASN A 93 -6.62 -4.64 9.00
N LEU A 94 -5.65 -3.84 9.46
CA LEU A 94 -5.13 -3.86 10.82
C LEU A 94 -6.13 -3.41 11.89
N HIS A 95 -7.23 -2.76 11.51
CA HIS A 95 -8.26 -2.30 12.46
C HIS A 95 -9.36 -3.35 12.67
N THR A 96 -9.53 -4.27 11.73
CA THR A 96 -10.58 -5.31 11.80
C THR A 96 -10.03 -6.72 11.93
N GLY A 97 -8.74 -6.93 11.66
CA GLY A 97 -8.13 -8.26 11.61
C GLY A 97 -8.52 -9.08 10.38
N HIS A 98 -9.12 -8.46 9.37
CA HIS A 98 -9.65 -9.15 8.19
C HIS A 98 -8.68 -9.09 7.02
N PHE A 99 -8.51 -10.21 6.34
CA PHE A 99 -7.98 -10.27 4.98
C PHE A 99 -9.13 -10.36 3.99
N THR A 100 -9.17 -9.49 2.99
CA THR A 100 -10.19 -9.52 1.92
C THR A 100 -9.51 -9.83 0.59
N ALA A 101 -9.92 -10.91 -0.09
CA ALA A 101 -9.31 -11.31 -1.35
C ALA A 101 -9.57 -10.24 -2.44
N PRO A 102 -8.52 -9.61 -3.01
CA PRO A 102 -8.70 -8.65 -4.09
C PRO A 102 -8.94 -9.30 -5.46
N PHE A 103 -8.58 -10.58 -5.61
CA PHE A 103 -8.69 -11.36 -6.84
C PHE A 103 -9.25 -12.75 -6.56
N ASN A 104 -9.68 -13.42 -7.61
CA ASN A 104 -9.97 -14.85 -7.55
C ASN A 104 -8.64 -15.61 -7.59
N GLY A 105 -8.46 -16.61 -6.74
CA GLY A 105 -7.23 -17.40 -6.75
C GLY A 105 -7.08 -18.33 -5.55
N ILE A 106 -5.97 -19.07 -5.54
CA ILE A 106 -5.59 -19.93 -4.43
C ILE A 106 -4.73 -19.13 -3.46
N TYR A 107 -5.19 -19.02 -2.23
CA TYR A 107 -4.50 -18.33 -1.16
C TYR A 107 -3.96 -19.33 -0.15
N VAL A 108 -2.76 -19.02 0.36
CA VAL A 108 -2.15 -19.72 1.48
C VAL A 108 -2.22 -18.81 2.70
N PHE A 109 -2.67 -19.36 3.82
CA PHE A 109 -2.69 -18.68 5.11
C PHE A 109 -2.00 -19.53 6.17
N ALA A 110 -1.29 -18.87 7.05
CA ALA A 110 -0.77 -19.48 8.27
C ALA A 110 -0.94 -18.52 9.46
N CYS A 111 -1.22 -19.09 10.63
CA CYS A 111 -1.26 -18.36 11.87
C CYS A 111 -0.52 -19.17 12.93
N THR A 112 0.32 -18.49 13.69
CA THR A 112 0.94 -19.01 14.91
C THR A 112 0.52 -18.14 16.07
N PHE A 113 0.29 -18.74 17.23
CA PHE A 113 -0.10 -18.01 18.41
C PHE A 113 0.44 -18.69 19.65
N LEU A 114 0.88 -17.89 20.62
CA LEU A 114 1.38 -18.37 21.90
C LEU A 114 0.31 -18.11 22.97
N GLN A 115 0.06 -19.10 23.83
CA GLN A 115 -0.77 -18.86 25.02
C GLN A 115 -0.06 -17.93 26.01
N THR A 116 -0.81 -17.23 26.86
CA THR A 116 -0.26 -16.58 28.04
C THR A 116 -0.96 -17.02 29.34
N GLY A 117 -0.25 -16.95 30.47
CA GLY A 117 -0.80 -17.19 31.80
C GLY A 117 -1.15 -18.66 32.12
N GLY A 118 -0.62 -19.63 31.36
CA GLY A 118 -0.90 -21.06 31.60
C GLY A 118 -2.32 -21.47 31.22
N THR A 119 -2.99 -20.66 30.41
CA THR A 119 -4.34 -20.95 29.93
C THR A 119 -4.30 -21.71 28.60
N THR A 120 -5.34 -22.49 28.33
CA THR A 120 -5.55 -23.06 26.99
C THR A 120 -6.05 -21.97 26.05
N VAL A 121 -5.64 -22.00 24.78
CA VAL A 121 -6.18 -21.15 23.72
C VAL A 121 -6.69 -22.02 22.59
N ASN A 122 -7.92 -21.74 22.14
CA ASN A 122 -8.51 -22.35 20.96
C ASN A 122 -8.86 -21.26 19.97
N LEU A 123 -8.23 -21.28 18.81
CA LEU A 123 -8.52 -20.37 17.71
C LEU A 123 -9.04 -21.16 16.51
N GLN A 124 -9.75 -20.47 15.64
CA GLN A 124 -10.07 -20.95 14.31
C GLN A 124 -9.78 -19.87 13.28
N MET A 125 -9.45 -20.32 12.09
CA MET A 125 -9.43 -19.51 10.88
C MET A 125 -10.72 -19.79 10.12
N VAL A 126 -11.40 -18.73 9.68
CA VAL A 126 -12.66 -18.82 8.95
C VAL A 126 -12.56 -18.09 7.62
N ASN A 127 -13.13 -18.68 6.57
CA ASN A 127 -13.46 -17.98 5.33
C ASN A 127 -14.95 -17.65 5.36
N ASN A 128 -15.27 -16.36 5.37
CA ASN A 128 -16.59 -15.81 5.61
C ASN A 128 -17.17 -16.34 6.93
N SER A 129 -18.00 -17.39 6.86
CA SER A 129 -18.60 -18.05 8.03
C SER A 129 -18.13 -19.49 8.25
N SER A 130 -17.41 -20.07 7.30
CA SER A 130 -16.98 -21.47 7.32
C SER A 130 -15.61 -21.61 7.96
N GLU A 131 -15.48 -22.53 8.91
CA GLU A 131 -14.17 -22.92 9.47
C GLU A 131 -13.32 -23.57 8.37
N ILE A 132 -12.09 -23.09 8.23
CA ILE A 132 -11.09 -23.62 7.28
C ILE A 132 -9.85 -24.18 7.98
N SER A 133 -9.63 -23.82 9.25
CA SER A 133 -8.55 -24.34 10.06
C SER A 133 -8.84 -24.11 11.54
N ARG A 134 -8.28 -24.95 12.42
CA ARG A 134 -8.43 -24.84 13.87
C ARG A 134 -7.08 -25.07 14.53
N GLY A 135 -6.79 -24.28 15.57
CA GLY A 135 -5.56 -24.36 16.33
C GLY A 135 -5.86 -24.49 17.82
N HIS A 136 -5.00 -25.24 18.51
CA HIS A 136 -5.06 -25.44 19.95
C HIS A 136 -3.68 -25.23 20.55
N ALA A 137 -3.59 -24.39 21.59
CA ALA A 137 -2.44 -24.30 22.47
C ALA A 137 -2.87 -24.75 23.86
N ALA A 138 -2.30 -25.86 24.34
CA ALA A 138 -2.59 -26.39 25.65
C ALA A 138 -2.08 -25.45 26.77
N SER A 139 -2.57 -25.63 27.99
CA SER A 139 -2.02 -24.98 29.17
C SER A 139 -0.60 -25.48 29.44
N GLY A 140 0.36 -24.57 29.63
CA GLY A 140 1.74 -24.91 29.98
C GLY A 140 2.73 -23.90 29.44
N ALA A 141 3.88 -23.70 30.10
CA ALA A 141 4.82 -22.65 29.73
C ALA A 141 5.33 -22.80 28.29
N GLY A 142 5.25 -21.71 27.50
CA GLY A 142 5.80 -21.67 26.14
C GLY A 142 5.02 -22.47 25.09
N VAL A 143 3.78 -22.87 25.36
CA VAL A 143 2.98 -23.66 24.41
C VAL A 143 2.42 -22.75 23.30
N ALA A 144 2.73 -23.08 22.05
CA ALA A 144 2.21 -22.40 20.87
C ALA A 144 1.25 -23.31 20.09
N GLY A 145 0.25 -22.70 19.48
CA GLY A 145 -0.63 -23.32 18.50
C GLY A 145 -0.33 -22.81 17.09
N SER A 146 -0.72 -23.58 16.09
CA SER A 146 -0.61 -23.21 14.69
C SER A 146 -1.88 -23.56 13.91
N MET A 147 -2.12 -22.83 12.82
CA MET A 147 -3.20 -23.04 11.87
C MET A 147 -2.68 -22.77 10.48
N ASN A 148 -3.05 -23.62 9.51
CA ASN A 148 -2.70 -23.44 8.10
C ASN A 148 -3.94 -23.70 7.25
N ALA A 149 -4.05 -23.00 6.12
CA ALA A 149 -5.09 -23.24 5.12
C ALA A 149 -4.57 -22.93 3.72
N VAL A 150 -4.94 -23.77 2.75
CA VAL A 150 -4.78 -23.51 1.32
C VAL A 150 -6.18 -23.59 0.72
N ILE A 151 -6.71 -22.46 0.27
CA ILE A 151 -8.11 -22.37 -0.18
C ILE A 151 -8.24 -21.54 -1.44
N TYR A 152 -9.20 -21.87 -2.29
CA TYR A 152 -9.63 -20.97 -3.34
C TYR A 152 -10.56 -19.91 -2.76
N MET A 153 -10.32 -18.64 -3.10
CA MET A 153 -11.16 -17.51 -2.72
C MET A 153 -11.62 -16.77 -3.95
N LYS A 154 -12.85 -16.26 -3.89
CA LYS A 154 -13.37 -15.27 -4.83
C LYS A 154 -13.02 -13.88 -4.35
N LYS A 155 -12.91 -12.93 -5.28
CA LYS A 155 -12.80 -11.51 -4.96
C LYS A 155 -13.91 -11.11 -3.99
N GLY A 156 -13.52 -10.51 -2.86
CA GLY A 156 -14.42 -10.08 -1.80
C GLY A 156 -14.62 -11.10 -0.68
N ASP A 157 -14.19 -12.35 -0.83
CA ASP A 157 -14.17 -13.31 0.28
C ASP A 157 -13.24 -12.81 1.39
N VAL A 158 -13.63 -13.08 2.65
CA VAL A 158 -12.93 -12.59 3.83
C VAL A 158 -12.39 -13.74 4.65
N VAL A 159 -11.09 -13.73 4.94
CA VAL A 159 -10.47 -14.63 5.91
C VAL A 159 -10.10 -13.86 7.18
N LYS A 160 -10.37 -14.48 8.33
CA LYS A 160 -9.96 -13.95 9.64
C LYS A 160 -9.66 -15.07 10.63
N VAL A 161 -8.87 -14.75 11.63
CA VAL A 161 -8.65 -15.59 12.81
C VAL A 161 -9.55 -15.10 13.94
N ARG A 162 -10.23 -16.02 14.62
CA ARG A 162 -11.09 -15.70 15.77
C ARG A 162 -10.96 -16.75 16.86
N HIS A 163 -11.33 -16.36 18.07
CA HIS A 163 -11.52 -17.30 19.18
C HIS A 163 -12.56 -18.37 18.83
N TYR A 164 -12.33 -19.60 19.28
CA TYR A 164 -13.26 -20.68 19.02
C TYR A 164 -14.57 -20.47 19.83
N PRO A 165 -15.75 -20.55 19.19
CA PRO A 165 -17.02 -20.27 19.84
C PRO A 165 -17.33 -21.29 20.94
N GLY A 166 -18.02 -20.85 21.99
CA GLY A 166 -18.45 -21.71 23.09
C GLY A 166 -17.41 -21.93 24.18
N TYR A 167 -16.18 -21.45 24.04
CA TYR A 167 -15.22 -21.40 25.15
C TYR A 167 -15.30 -20.08 25.90
N GLY A 168 -14.92 -20.11 27.19
CA GLY A 168 -14.71 -18.92 28.01
C GLY A 168 -13.53 -18.09 27.53
N SER A 169 -13.30 -16.95 28.18
CA SER A 169 -12.23 -16.02 27.79
C SER A 169 -10.85 -16.66 27.84
N GLN A 170 -10.06 -16.46 26.79
CA GLN A 170 -8.71 -17.01 26.63
C GLN A 170 -7.77 -15.91 26.17
N THR A 171 -6.55 -15.89 26.69
CA THR A 171 -5.58 -14.83 26.40
C THR A 171 -4.47 -15.36 25.51
N ILE A 172 -4.21 -14.64 24.41
CA ILE A 172 -3.07 -14.89 23.53
C ILE A 172 -1.98 -13.86 23.77
N ASN A 173 -0.73 -14.29 23.65
CA ASN A 173 0.41 -13.42 23.83
C ASN A 173 0.66 -12.56 22.58
N GLY A 174 0.97 -11.28 22.77
CA GLY A 174 1.24 -10.35 21.67
C GLY A 174 2.49 -10.70 20.87
N ASN A 175 3.64 -10.69 21.53
CA ASN A 175 4.96 -10.70 20.88
C ASN A 175 5.29 -11.97 20.06
N TRP A 176 4.55 -13.05 20.27
CA TRP A 176 4.82 -14.36 19.67
C TRP A 176 3.66 -14.88 18.81
N SER A 177 2.72 -14.02 18.43
CA SER A 177 1.55 -14.39 17.63
C SER A 177 1.51 -13.65 16.29
N TYR A 178 1.38 -14.41 15.20
CA TYR A 178 1.47 -13.92 13.83
C TYR A 178 0.33 -14.45 12.98
N PHE A 179 -0.08 -13.65 12.01
CA PHE A 179 -0.98 -14.06 10.94
C PHE A 179 -0.41 -13.60 9.59
N THR A 180 -0.33 -14.54 8.67
CA THR A 180 0.31 -14.36 7.37
C THR A 180 -0.51 -15.01 6.28
N GLY A 181 -0.40 -14.49 5.08
CA GLY A 181 -0.96 -15.14 3.90
C GLY A 181 -0.62 -14.43 2.61
N TYR A 182 -0.76 -15.15 1.51
CA TYR A 182 -0.40 -14.67 0.17
C TYR A 182 -1.19 -15.41 -0.91
N LEU A 183 -1.30 -14.76 -2.07
CA LEU A 183 -1.81 -15.35 -3.31
C LEU A 183 -0.68 -16.12 -4.01
N LEU A 184 -0.97 -17.36 -4.43
CA LEU A 184 -0.06 -18.17 -5.26
C LEU A 184 0.03 -17.64 -6.70
#